data_AF-A0A852YX70-F1
#
_entry.id   AF-A0A852YX70-F1
#
_cell.length_a   1.000
_cell.length_b   1.000
_cell.length_c   1.000
_cell.angle_alpha   90.00
_cell.angle_beta   90.00
_cell.angle_gamma   90.00
#
_symmetry.space_group_name_H-M   'P 1'
#
loop_
_entity.id
_entity.type
_entity.pdbx_description
1 polymer ?
#
loop_
_entity_poly.entity_id
_entity_poly.type
_entity_poly.pdbx_seq_one_letter_code
_entity_poly.pdbx_strand_id
1 'polypeptide(L)'
;MRERNNTSRARAAIRWLRQLGTRIRELEERRILLNRPWEENFLHWSHDGGSWRLHGHLVPTTRNRCRSTTRSGWCPAQAGCSTDNAPAHSSARVRPRKHRSAPNRS
;
A
#
# COMPACT_ATOMS: atom_id res chain seq x y z
N MET A 1 23.06 -2.97 -47.20
CA MET A 1 23.50 -2.98 -45.78
C MET A 1 22.60 -2.06 -44.92
N ARG A 2 21.29 -2.34 -44.79
CA ARG A 2 20.32 -1.49 -44.04
C ARG A 2 19.40 -2.26 -43.06
N GLU A 3 19.35 -3.59 -43.13
CA GLU A 3 18.31 -4.38 -42.43
C GLU A 3 18.57 -4.62 -40.94
N ARG A 4 19.83 -4.62 -40.47
CA ARG A 4 20.17 -4.94 -39.07
C ARG A 4 19.75 -3.85 -38.06
N ASN A 5 19.56 -2.62 -38.53
CA ASN A 5 19.22 -1.47 -37.67
C ASN A 5 17.71 -1.41 -37.37
N ASN A 6 16.86 -1.87 -38.29
CA ASN A 6 15.41 -1.83 -38.12
C ASN A 6 14.90 -2.85 -37.09
N THR A 7 15.47 -4.05 -37.05
CA THR A 7 15.09 -5.08 -36.07
C THR A 7 15.48 -4.68 -34.64
N SER A 8 16.63 -4.03 -34.47
CA SER A 8 17.11 -3.51 -33.19
C SER A 8 16.21 -2.38 -32.67
N ARG A 9 15.82 -1.44 -33.53
CA ARG A 9 14.89 -0.35 -33.20
C ARG A 9 13.49 -0.86 -32.88
N ALA A 10 12.99 -1.83 -33.66
CA ALA A 10 11.69 -2.46 -33.39
C ALA A 10 11.67 -3.17 -32.03
N ARG A 11 12.73 -3.92 -31.69
CA ARG A 11 12.86 -4.59 -30.38
C ARG A 11 12.94 -3.58 -29.23
N ALA A 12 13.64 -2.47 -29.42
CA ALA A 12 13.71 -1.40 -28.43
C ALA A 12 12.33 -0.75 -28.22
N ALA A 13 11.60 -0.46 -29.30
CA ALA A 13 10.25 0.10 -29.25
C ALA A 13 9.27 -0.85 -28.54
N ILE A 14 9.28 -2.15 -28.86
CA ILE A 14 8.45 -3.15 -28.19
C ILE A 14 8.76 -3.22 -26.69
N ARG A 15 10.04 -3.18 -26.31
CA ARG A 15 10.44 -3.17 -24.90
C ARG A 15 9.92 -1.92 -24.18
N TRP A 16 10.04 -0.77 -24.80
CA TRP A 16 9.53 0.49 -24.26
C TRP A 16 8.01 0.49 -24.11
N LEU A 17 7.26 -0.01 -25.11
CA LEU A 17 5.81 -0.16 -25.02
C LEU A 17 5.39 -1.09 -23.88
N ARG A 18 6.13 -2.19 -23.66
CA ARG A 18 5.88 -3.08 -22.51
C ARG A 18 6.14 -2.36 -21.19
N GLN A 19 7.22 -1.59 -21.09
CA GLN A 19 7.54 -0.80 -19.89
C GLN A 19 6.46 0.25 -19.60
N LEU A 20 5.99 0.95 -20.63
CA LEU A 20 4.86 1.87 -20.49
C LEU A 20 3.59 1.15 -20.05
N GLY A 21 3.26 0.02 -20.67
CA GLY A 21 2.10 -0.79 -20.29
C GLY A 21 2.14 -1.21 -18.82
N THR A 22 3.32 -1.58 -18.30
CA THR A 22 3.48 -1.88 -16.87
C THR A 22 3.25 -0.67 -15.98
N ARG A 23 3.72 0.52 -16.38
CA ARG A 23 3.50 1.77 -15.62
C ARG A 23 2.05 2.20 -15.61
N ILE A 24 1.37 2.14 -16.77
CA ILE A 24 -0.05 2.50 -16.88
C ILE A 24 -0.88 1.57 -16.00
N ARG A 25 -0.59 0.27 -16.03
CA ARG A 25 -1.29 -0.71 -15.19
C ARG A 25 -1.07 -0.46 -13.70
N GLU A 26 0.16 -0.13 -13.31
CA GLU A 26 0.48 0.24 -11.93
C GLU A 26 -0.34 1.47 -11.48
N LEU A 27 -0.41 2.52 -12.30
CA LEU A 27 -1.22 3.71 -11.97
C LEU A 27 -2.71 3.39 -11.82
N GLU A 28 -3.25 2.52 -12.67
CA GLU A 28 -4.64 2.08 -12.57
C GLU A 28 -4.87 1.26 -11.29
N GLU A 29 -3.96 0.36 -10.93
CA GLU A 29 -4.02 -0.37 -9.66
C GLU A 29 -3.98 0.58 -8.46
N ARG A 30 -3.12 1.60 -8.47
CA ARG A 30 -3.08 2.63 -7.43
C ARG A 30 -4.39 3.42 -7.35
N ARG A 31 -4.97 3.79 -8.49
CA ARG A 31 -6.26 4.48 -8.56
C ARG A 31 -7.37 3.63 -7.95
N ILE A 32 -7.41 2.33 -8.24
CA ILE A 32 -8.40 1.40 -7.66
C ILE A 32 -8.26 1.33 -6.14
N LEU A 33 -7.03 1.24 -5.62
CA LEU A 33 -6.76 1.24 -4.17
C LEU A 33 -7.21 2.52 -3.49
N LEU A 34 -6.90 3.68 -4.09
CA LEU A 34 -7.32 4.98 -3.55
C LEU A 34 -8.85 5.12 -3.49
N ASN A 35 -9.57 4.49 -4.41
CA ASN A 35 -11.04 4.45 -4.38
C ASN A 35 -11.61 3.47 -3.34
N ARG A 36 -10.76 2.69 -2.65
CA ARG A 36 -11.16 1.68 -1.68
C ARG A 36 -10.33 1.78 -0.38
N PRO A 37 -10.39 2.93 0.33
CA PRO A 37 -9.56 3.17 1.50
C PRO A 37 -9.77 2.14 2.63
N TRP A 38 -10.93 1.49 2.70
CA TRP A 38 -11.18 0.42 3.68
C TRP A 38 -10.32 -0.83 3.45
N GLU A 39 -9.83 -1.09 2.23
CA GLU A 39 -8.98 -2.24 1.96
C GLU A 39 -7.61 -2.13 2.66
N GLU A 40 -7.16 -0.92 2.99
CA GLU A 40 -5.93 -0.67 3.75
C GLU A 40 -6.01 -1.20 5.19
N ASN A 41 -7.21 -1.25 5.77
CA ASN A 41 -7.39 -1.73 7.14
C ASN A 41 -7.11 -3.22 7.28
N PHE A 42 -7.22 -4.00 6.20
CA PHE A 42 -6.90 -5.42 6.20
C PHE A 42 -5.39 -5.66 6.22
N LEU A 43 -4.96 -6.68 6.95
CA LEU A 43 -3.55 -7.06 7.01
C LEU A 43 -2.98 -7.38 5.62
N HIS A 44 -1.92 -6.68 5.24
CA HIS A 44 -1.27 -6.82 3.94
C HIS A 44 0.23 -6.50 3.98
N TRP A 45 0.99 -7.18 3.14
CA TRP A 45 2.43 -6.93 2.97
C TRP A 45 2.67 -5.93 1.84
N SER A 46 3.32 -4.81 2.15
CA SER A 46 3.77 -3.81 1.17
C SER A 46 5.30 -3.86 1.02
N HIS A 47 5.82 -3.44 -0.13
CA HIS A 47 7.25 -3.35 -0.38
C HIS A 47 7.68 -1.88 -0.45
N ASP A 48 8.40 -1.41 0.56
CA ASP A 48 8.85 -0.02 0.70
C ASP A 48 10.37 0.04 0.52
N GLY A 49 10.80 0.50 -0.66
CA GLY A 49 12.20 0.89 -0.94
C GLY A 49 13.28 -0.19 -0.75
N GLY A 50 12.91 -1.46 -0.55
CA GLY A 50 13.85 -2.56 -0.30
C GLY A 50 13.50 -3.43 0.91
N SER A 51 12.43 -3.11 1.65
CA SER A 51 11.94 -3.93 2.75
C SER A 51 10.45 -4.25 2.62
N TRP A 52 10.08 -5.49 2.96
CA TRP A 52 8.67 -5.87 3.12
C TRP A 52 8.18 -5.44 4.50
N ARG A 53 7.04 -4.73 4.54
CA ARG A 53 6.41 -4.25 5.76
C ARG A 53 4.97 -4.73 5.85
N LEU A 54 4.54 -5.09 7.04
CA LEU A 54 3.15 -5.47 7.31
C LEU A 54 2.35 -4.23 7.70
N HIS A 55 1.24 -4.01 7.01
CA HIS A 55 0.29 -2.92 7.24
C HIS A 55 -1.11 -3.48 7.49
N GLY A 56 -2.00 -2.67 8.06
CA GLY A 56 -3.35 -3.08 8.43
C GLY A 56 -3.44 -3.69 9.83
N HIS A 57 -4.66 -3.91 10.29
CA HIS A 57 -4.95 -4.43 11.64
C HIS A 57 -6.17 -5.37 11.67
N LEU A 58 -6.97 -5.39 10.60
CA LEU A 58 -8.11 -6.29 10.46
C LEU A 58 -7.66 -7.58 9.76
N VAL A 59 -8.05 -8.71 10.33
CA VAL A 59 -7.88 -10.01 9.66
C VAL A 59 -8.90 -10.09 8.52
N PRO A 60 -8.48 -10.43 7.29
CA PRO A 60 -9.42 -10.63 6.17
C PRO A 60 -10.47 -11.69 6.55
N THR A 61 -11.74 -11.29 6.60
CA THR A 61 -12.83 -12.16 7.07
C THR A 61 -13.27 -13.18 6.03
N THR A 62 -12.79 -13.08 4.79
CA THR A 62 -13.11 -14.02 3.73
C THR A 62 -11.86 -14.36 2.92
N ARG A 63 -11.83 -15.57 2.36
CA ARG A 63 -10.82 -16.06 1.41
C ARG A 63 -10.74 -15.23 0.12
N ASN A 64 -11.64 -14.24 -0.05
CA ASN A 64 -11.57 -13.29 -1.15
C ASN A 64 -10.47 -12.28 -0.89
N ARG A 65 -9.44 -12.39 -1.72
CA ARG A 65 -8.22 -11.60 -1.74
C ARG A 65 -8.53 -10.11 -1.59
N CYS A 66 -8.31 -9.57 -0.39
CA CYS A 66 -8.18 -8.13 -0.20
C CYS A 66 -7.05 -7.67 -1.13
N ARG A 67 -7.37 -6.78 -2.06
CA ARG A 67 -6.36 -6.20 -2.95
C ARG A 67 -5.92 -4.92 -2.28
N SER A 68 -5.20 -5.04 -1.18
CA SER A 68 -4.72 -3.89 -0.40
C SER A 68 -3.39 -3.34 -0.94
N THR A 69 -2.77 -4.05 -1.88
CA THR A 69 -1.52 -3.65 -2.55
C THR A 69 -1.61 -3.81 -4.07
N THR A 70 -0.84 -3.00 -4.79
CA THR A 70 -0.60 -3.21 -6.22
C THR A 70 0.28 -4.42 -6.45
N ARG A 71 0.40 -4.85 -7.71
CA ARG A 71 1.26 -5.97 -8.06
C ARG A 71 2.75 -5.72 -7.78
N SER A 72 3.18 -4.46 -7.72
CA SER A 72 4.54 -4.09 -7.32
C SER A 72 4.72 -3.94 -5.81
N GLY A 73 3.66 -4.14 -5.02
CA GLY A 73 3.70 -4.07 -3.56
C GLY A 73 3.46 -2.67 -2.99
N TRP A 74 2.98 -1.71 -3.79
CA TRP A 74 2.62 -0.37 -3.28
C TRP A 74 1.28 -0.42 -2.54
N CYS A 75 1.16 0.33 -1.44
CA CYS A 75 -0.11 0.66 -0.79
C CYS A 75 -0.18 2.17 -0.45
N PRO A 76 -1.39 2.73 -0.22
CA PRO A 76 -1.57 4.15 0.09
C PRO A 76 -0.79 4.62 1.33
N ALA A 77 -0.63 3.76 2.34
CA ALA A 77 0.13 4.06 3.57
C ALA A 77 1.59 4.49 3.29
N GLN A 78 2.20 3.97 2.22
CA GLN A 78 3.56 4.36 1.83
C GLN A 78 3.65 5.82 1.38
N ALA A 79 2.61 6.34 0.71
CA ALA A 79 2.60 7.73 0.28
C ALA A 79 2.54 8.68 1.49
N GLY A 80 1.80 8.29 2.54
CA GLY A 80 1.71 9.02 3.81
C GLY A 80 2.94 8.88 4.72
N CYS A 81 3.79 7.86 4.53
CA CYS A 81 5.02 7.69 5.30
C CYS A 81 6.25 8.35 4.67
N SER A 82 6.07 9.07 3.55
CA SER A 82 7.14 9.84 2.91
C SER A 82 7.78 10.78 3.92
N THR A 83 9.08 10.60 4.06
CA THR A 83 10.03 11.04 5.08
C THR A 83 10.21 12.55 5.31
N ASP A 84 9.17 13.38 5.21
CA ASP A 84 9.25 14.83 5.52
C ASP A 84 8.12 15.38 6.40
N ASN A 85 7.12 14.58 6.78
CA ASN A 85 6.13 15.00 7.78
C ASN A 85 5.74 13.81 8.64
N ALA A 86 6.57 13.50 9.65
CA ALA A 86 6.12 12.69 10.77
C ALA A 86 5.08 13.51 11.56
N PRO A 87 3.79 13.12 11.62
CA PRO A 87 2.94 13.64 12.67
C PRO A 87 3.47 13.02 13.97
N ALA A 88 4.12 13.84 14.77
CA ALA A 88 4.43 13.53 16.15
C ALA A 88 3.12 13.07 16.83
N HIS A 89 3.10 11.79 17.23
CA HIS A 89 2.22 11.25 18.26
C HIS A 89 0.72 11.53 18.12
N SER A 90 -0.01 10.59 17.52
CA SER A 90 -1.38 10.30 17.94
C SER A 90 -1.54 8.81 18.28
N SER A 91 -0.65 8.31 19.13
CA SER A 91 -1.05 7.27 20.07
C SER A 91 -1.93 7.97 21.10
N ALA A 92 -3.23 8.06 20.81
CA ALA A 92 -4.23 8.31 21.82
C ALA A 92 -4.05 7.23 22.90
N ARG A 93 -3.32 7.57 23.96
CA ARG A 93 -3.23 6.75 25.17
C ARG A 93 -4.66 6.55 25.63
N VAL A 94 -5.16 5.34 25.45
CA VAL A 94 -6.30 4.84 26.21
C VAL A 94 -5.89 4.99 27.67
N ARG A 95 -6.40 6.04 28.32
CA ARG A 95 -6.23 6.24 29.75
C ARG A 95 -6.86 5.01 30.43
N PRO A 96 -6.16 4.31 31.33
CA PRO A 96 -6.78 3.23 32.07
C PRO A 96 -7.97 3.81 32.85
N ARG A 97 -9.15 3.23 32.61
CA ARG A 97 -10.40 3.55 33.27
C ARG A 97 -10.20 3.27 34.76
N LYS A 98 -10.09 4.32 35.60
CA LYS A 98 -10.11 4.18 37.05
C LYS A 98 -11.46 3.55 37.43
N HIS A 99 -11.45 2.29 37.83
CA HIS A 99 -12.57 1.68 38.55
C HIS A 99 -12.75 2.46 39.85
N ARG A 100 -13.83 3.25 39.92
CA ARG A 100 -14.27 3.91 41.14
C ARG A 100 -15.12 2.89 41.89
N SER A 101 -14.58 2.30 42.95
CA SER A 101 -15.37 1.50 43.88
C SER A 101 -16.44 2.39 44.53
N ALA A 102 -17.65 1.85 44.64
CA ALA A 102 -18.84 2.47 45.23
C ALA A 102 -18.72 2.55 46.78
N PRO A 103 -19.59 3.33 47.46
CA PRO A 103 -19.37 3.78 48.83
C PRO A 103 -19.75 2.72 49.86
N ASN A 104 -18.97 2.62 50.95
CA ASN A 104 -19.37 1.84 52.11
C ASN A 104 -20.09 2.77 53.11
N ARG A 105 -21.37 2.49 53.34
CA ARG A 105 -22.16 3.02 54.45
C ARG A 105 -21.87 2.17 55.68
N SER A 106 -21.53 2.80 56.79
CA SER A 106 -21.84 2.36 58.17
C SER A 106 -21.72 3.56 59.09
#